data_AF-A0A4S2N4H4-F1
#
_entry.id   AF-A0A4S2N4H4-F1
#
_cell.length_a   1.000
_cell.length_b   1.000
_cell.length_c   1.000
_cell.angle_alpha   90.00
_cell.angle_beta   90.00
_cell.angle_gamma   90.00
#
_symmetry.space_group_name_H-M   'P 1'
#
loop_
_entity.id
_entity.type
_entity.pdbx_description
1 polymer ?
#
loop_
_entity_poly.entity_id
_entity_poly.type
_entity_poly.pdbx_seq_one_letter_code
_entity_poly.pdbx_strand_id
1 'polypeptide(L)'
;MSNPIARTLLRVPGAKSLINKLAEPYRNLAGYRQVGLRHDDLIDTLNPVVTKAVSRLPMREKHDRVYRHRRAMQCSLAQTILPKEEWTKPEEDVPYLQPYIDEIIRENAERAELDSLVRAK
;
A
#
# COMPACT_ATOMS: atom_id res chain seq x y z
N MET A 1 -3.36 -3.31 10.34
CA MET A 1 -3.74 -1.88 10.40
C MET A 1 -2.94 -1.20 11.51
N SER A 2 -1.75 -0.75 11.15
CA SER A 2 -0.77 -0.10 12.03
C SER A 2 -1.11 1.36 12.40
N ASN A 3 -2.06 2.01 11.71
CA ASN A 3 -2.34 3.44 11.92
C ASN A 3 -3.35 3.70 13.08
N PRO A 4 -2.94 4.38 14.17
CA PRO A 4 -3.81 4.65 15.33
C PRO A 4 -4.94 5.63 15.04
N ILE A 5 -4.76 6.54 14.08
CA ILE A 5 -5.78 7.53 13.68
C ILE A 5 -6.92 6.81 12.97
N ALA A 6 -6.62 5.94 12.00
CA ALA A 6 -7.63 5.16 11.29
C ALA A 6 -8.45 4.28 12.24
N ARG A 7 -7.80 3.63 13.21
CA ARG A 7 -8.49 2.84 14.26
C ARG A 7 -9.44 3.69 15.09
N THR A 8 -9.03 4.90 15.43
CA THR A 8 -9.82 5.82 16.25
C THR A 8 -11.02 6.38 15.47
N LEU A 9 -10.82 6.78 14.22
CA LEU A 9 -11.88 7.25 13.34
C LEU A 9 -12.94 6.18 13.07
N LEU A 10 -12.53 4.93 12.86
CA LEU A 10 -13.45 3.82 12.63
C LEU A 10 -14.29 3.43 13.86
N ARG A 11 -13.90 3.85 15.07
CA ARG A 11 -14.69 3.65 16.31
C ARG A 11 -15.85 4.64 16.44
N VAL A 12 -15.80 5.77 15.74
CA VAL A 12 -16.87 6.78 15.78
C VAL A 12 -18.11 6.24 15.07
N PRO A 13 -19.30 6.25 15.71
CA PRO A 13 -20.54 5.81 15.08
C PRO A 13 -20.81 6.56 13.77
N GLY A 14 -21.16 5.84 12.71
CA GLY A 14 -21.46 6.42 11.39
C GLY A 14 -20.24 6.81 10.52
N ALA A 15 -19.05 7.01 11.12
CA ALA A 15 -17.85 7.42 10.39
C ALA A 15 -17.42 6.40 9.32
N LYS A 16 -17.48 5.10 9.62
CA LYS A 16 -17.15 4.04 8.65
C LYS A 16 -18.01 4.11 7.38
N SER A 17 -19.31 4.38 7.54
CA SER A 17 -20.25 4.49 6.40
C SER A 17 -19.91 5.70 5.52
N LEU A 18 -19.64 6.85 6.15
CA LEU A 18 -19.25 8.07 5.45
C LEU A 18 -17.92 7.90 4.71
N ILE A 19 -16.90 7.36 5.39
CA ILE A 19 -15.57 7.11 4.81
C ILE A 19 -15.70 6.17 3.62
N ASN A 20 -16.44 5.07 3.74
CA ASN A 20 -16.61 4.13 2.64
C ASN A 20 -17.30 4.76 1.41
N LYS A 21 -18.27 5.66 1.61
CA LYS A 21 -18.93 6.38 0.51
C LYS A 21 -17.99 7.34 -0.22
N LEU A 22 -17.00 7.91 0.49
CA LEU A 22 -16.04 8.85 -0.09
C LEU A 22 -14.77 8.17 -0.63
N ALA A 23 -14.42 7.00 -0.10
CA ALA A 23 -13.18 6.31 -0.42
C ALA A 23 -13.09 5.87 -1.88
N GLU A 24 -14.18 5.31 -2.43
CA GLU A 24 -14.16 4.78 -3.80
C GLU A 24 -14.10 5.90 -4.87
N PRO A 25 -14.90 6.98 -4.79
CA PRO A 25 -14.71 8.14 -5.66
C PRO A 25 -13.30 8.74 -5.58
N TYR A 26 -12.73 8.83 -4.37
CA TYR A 26 -11.37 9.32 -4.19
C TYR A 26 -10.33 8.46 -4.93
N ARG A 27 -10.41 7.13 -4.82
CA ARG A 27 -9.51 6.22 -5.52
C ARG A 27 -9.63 6.33 -7.04
N ASN A 28 -10.86 6.49 -7.54
CA ASN A 28 -11.09 6.65 -8.98
C ASN A 28 -10.55 7.99 -9.49
N LEU A 29 -10.68 9.07 -8.72
CA LEU A 29 -10.14 10.37 -9.06
C LEU A 29 -8.60 10.40 -9.00
N ALA A 30 -7.98 9.62 -8.11
CA ALA A 30 -6.53 9.52 -8.00
C ALA A 30 -5.85 8.94 -9.26
N GLY A 31 -6.60 8.30 -10.16
CA GLY A 31 -6.15 7.97 -11.53
C GLY A 31 -5.13 6.83 -11.65
N TYR A 32 -4.53 6.34 -10.55
CA TYR A 32 -3.51 5.27 -10.60
C TYR A 32 -4.01 3.97 -11.25
N ARG A 33 -5.31 3.67 -11.14
CA ARG A 33 -5.93 2.50 -11.79
C ARG A 33 -5.96 2.62 -13.32
N GLN A 34 -6.02 3.84 -13.86
CA GLN A 34 -6.04 4.11 -15.31
C GLN A 34 -4.69 3.82 -15.99
N VAL A 35 -3.61 3.84 -15.22
CA VAL A 35 -2.27 3.42 -15.66
C VAL A 35 -1.92 2.01 -15.21
N GLY A 36 -2.91 1.30 -14.64
CA GLY A 36 -2.78 -0.11 -14.31
C GLY A 36 -1.93 -0.43 -13.09
N LEU A 37 -1.80 0.54 -12.16
CA LEU A 37 -1.18 0.36 -10.85
C LEU A 37 -2.21 -0.10 -9.81
N ARG A 38 -1.72 -0.66 -8.70
CA ARG A 38 -2.47 -0.88 -7.46
C ARG A 38 -2.07 0.17 -6.42
N HIS A 39 -2.88 0.37 -5.39
CA HIS A 39 -2.62 1.37 -4.35
C HIS A 39 -1.24 1.19 -3.68
N ASP A 40 -0.89 -0.05 -3.34
CA ASP A 40 0.39 -0.40 -2.71
C ASP A 40 1.61 -0.13 -3.60
N ASP A 41 1.43 0.03 -4.92
CA ASP A 41 2.52 0.42 -5.83
C ASP A 41 2.93 1.89 -5.66
N LEU A 42 2.07 2.72 -5.05
CA LEU A 42 2.31 4.15 -4.84
C LEU A 42 3.14 4.44 -3.57
N ILE A 43 3.38 3.42 -2.75
CA ILE A 43 4.14 3.56 -1.51
C ILE A 43 5.62 3.80 -1.85
N ASP A 44 6.23 4.79 -1.20
CA ASP A 44 7.63 5.17 -1.44
C ASP A 44 8.59 3.99 -1.22
N THR A 45 9.24 3.58 -2.31
CA THR A 45 10.21 2.48 -2.31
C THR A 45 11.52 2.83 -1.65
N LEU A 46 11.87 4.12 -1.51
CA LEU A 46 13.11 4.55 -0.86
C LEU A 46 13.08 4.31 0.65
N ASN A 47 11.89 4.10 1.23
CA ASN A 47 11.76 3.72 2.62
C ASN A 47 12.38 2.32 2.85
N PRO A 48 13.33 2.17 3.80
CA PRO A 48 13.97 0.89 4.11
C PRO A 48 12.99 -0.21 4.52
N VAL A 49 11.90 0.15 5.21
CA VAL A 49 10.82 -0.78 5.59
C VAL A 49 10.14 -1.34 4.35
N VAL A 50 9.86 -0.49 3.37
CA VAL A 50 9.20 -0.88 2.12
C VAL A 50 10.15 -1.70 1.26
N THR A 51 11.43 -1.33 1.17
CA THR A 51 12.46 -2.14 0.49
C THR A 51 12.53 -3.56 1.09
N LYS A 52 12.56 -3.69 2.43
CA LYS A 52 12.53 -4.99 3.12
C LYS A 52 11.21 -5.73 2.91
N ALA A 53 10.08 -5.02 2.85
CA ALA A 53 8.78 -5.63 2.57
C ALA A 53 8.73 -6.22 1.15
N VAL A 54 9.23 -5.47 0.16
CA VAL A 54 9.33 -5.94 -1.23
C VAL A 54 10.25 -7.15 -1.32
N SER A 55 11.35 -7.21 -0.55
CA SER A 55 12.24 -8.38 -0.56
C SER A 55 11.60 -9.64 0.01
N ARG A 56 10.60 -9.54 0.90
CA ARG A 56 9.81 -10.66 1.44
C ARG A 56 8.71 -11.18 0.52
N LEU A 57 8.29 -10.39 -0.47
CA LEU A 57 7.21 -10.79 -1.37
C LEU A 57 7.54 -12.09 -2.13
N PRO A 58 6.53 -12.92 -2.44
CA PRO A 58 6.66 -14.03 -3.38
C PRO A 58 7.18 -13.56 -4.73
N MET A 59 7.96 -14.41 -5.40
CA MET A 59 8.61 -14.04 -6.67
C MET A 59 7.62 -13.62 -7.76
N ARG A 60 6.46 -14.26 -7.82
CA ARG A 60 5.38 -13.89 -8.75
C ARG A 60 4.89 -12.46 -8.53
N GLU A 61 4.53 -12.12 -7.29
CA GLU A 61 4.05 -10.77 -6.94
C GLU A 61 5.12 -9.70 -7.21
N LYS A 62 6.41 -10.01 -6.99
CA LYS A 62 7.51 -9.12 -7.35
C LYS A 62 7.54 -8.84 -8.86
N HIS A 63 7.42 -9.87 -9.69
CA HIS A 63 7.41 -9.71 -11.15
C HIS A 63 6.18 -8.93 -11.63
N ASP A 64 5.00 -9.28 -11.11
CA ASP A 64 3.74 -8.61 -11.46
C ASP A 64 3.80 -7.12 -11.06
N ARG A 65 4.38 -6.81 -9.90
CA ARG A 65 4.66 -5.43 -9.46
C ARG A 65 5.57 -4.70 -10.44
N VAL A 66 6.71 -5.28 -10.81
CA VAL A 66 7.66 -4.66 -11.76
C VAL A 66 7.00 -4.42 -13.11
N TYR A 67 6.18 -5.35 -13.59
CA TYR A 67 5.42 -5.18 -14.83
C TYR A 67 4.47 -3.97 -14.77
N ARG A 68 3.68 -3.84 -13.69
CA ARG A 68 2.78 -2.68 -13.50
C ARG A 68 3.55 -1.35 -13.49
N HIS A 69 4.69 -1.30 -12.80
CA HIS A 69 5.53 -0.09 -12.77
C HIS A 69 6.07 0.29 -14.15
N ARG A 70 6.60 -0.69 -14.90
CA ARG A 70 7.09 -0.44 -16.27
C ARG A 70 5.99 0.04 -17.19
N ARG A 71 4.80 -0.57 -17.11
CA ARG A 71 3.62 -0.15 -17.88
C ARG A 71 3.20 1.27 -17.54
N ALA A 72 3.12 1.61 -16.25
CA ALA A 72 2.76 2.96 -15.81
C ALA A 72 3.82 4.00 -16.21
N MET A 73 5.11 3.66 -16.14
CA MET A 73 6.20 4.52 -16.65
C MET A 73 6.07 4.76 -18.16
N GLN A 74 5.71 3.75 -18.94
CA GLN A 74 5.48 3.90 -20.39
C GLN A 74 4.31 4.85 -20.67
N CYS A 75 3.19 4.68 -19.97
CA CYS A 75 2.04 5.59 -20.04
C CYS A 75 2.44 7.03 -19.68
N SER A 76 3.21 7.21 -18.60
CA SER A 76 3.72 8.51 -18.18
C SER A 76 4.65 9.12 -19.24
N LEU A 77 5.54 8.35 -19.86
CA LEU A 77 6.44 8.85 -20.89
C LEU A 77 5.66 9.31 -22.13
N ALA A 78 4.68 8.52 -22.55
CA ALA A 78 3.85 8.80 -23.71
C ALA A 78 2.75 9.86 -23.43
N GLN A 79 2.57 10.26 -22.17
CA GLN A 79 1.45 11.11 -21.73
C GLN A 79 0.09 10.52 -22.14
N THR A 80 -0.04 9.20 -22.05
CA THR A 80 -1.27 8.45 -22.37
C THR A 80 -1.77 7.65 -21.17
N ILE A 81 -3.01 7.20 -21.24
CA ILE A 81 -3.61 6.25 -20.30
C ILE A 81 -3.84 4.91 -21.00
N LEU A 82 -4.02 3.85 -20.21
CA LEU A 82 -4.35 2.53 -20.78
C LEU A 82 -5.78 2.51 -21.34
N PRO A 83 -6.09 1.58 -22.26
CA PRO A 83 -7.46 1.24 -22.60
C PRO A 83 -8.25 0.85 -21.35
N LYS A 84 -9.55 1.14 -21.33
CA LYS A 84 -10.40 1.00 -20.14
C LYS A 84 -10.49 -0.43 -19.63
N GLU A 85 -10.34 -1.39 -20.53
CA GLU A 85 -10.35 -2.83 -20.28
C GLU A 85 -9.12 -3.30 -19.48
N GLU A 86 -8.02 -2.54 -19.56
CA GLU A 86 -6.75 -2.82 -18.88
C GLU A 86 -6.57 -2.08 -17.56
N TRP A 87 -7.55 -1.26 -17.18
CA TRP A 87 -7.52 -0.55 -15.91
C TRP A 87 -7.61 -1.55 -14.77
N THR A 88 -6.85 -1.30 -13.70
CA THR A 88 -6.92 -2.11 -12.48
C THR A 88 -8.35 -2.06 -11.95
N LYS A 89 -8.99 -3.21 -11.81
CA LYS A 89 -10.35 -3.28 -11.29
C LYS A 89 -10.37 -3.06 -9.78
N PRO A 90 -11.46 -2.54 -9.19
CA PRO A 90 -11.56 -2.36 -7.74
C PRO A 90 -11.31 -3.65 -6.94
N GLU A 91 -11.68 -4.81 -7.50
CA GLU A 91 -11.50 -6.12 -6.86
C GLU A 91 -10.04 -6.59 -6.88
N GLU A 92 -9.25 -6.12 -7.83
CA GLU A 92 -7.83 -6.46 -7.99
C GLU A 92 -6.91 -5.52 -7.19
N ASP A 93 -7.43 -4.36 -6.77
CA ASP A 93 -6.74 -3.33 -6.00
C ASP A 93 -6.67 -3.70 -4.50
N VAL A 94 -6.02 -4.83 -4.24
CA VAL A 94 -5.84 -5.41 -2.91
C VAL A 94 -4.50 -5.00 -2.28
N PRO A 95 -4.45 -4.81 -0.95
CA PRO A 95 -3.23 -4.42 -0.24
C PRO A 95 -2.28 -5.61 -0.10
N TYR A 96 -1.49 -5.90 -1.13
CA TYR A 96 -0.60 -7.06 -1.21
C TYR A 96 0.73 -6.86 -0.46
N LEU A 97 1.16 -5.61 -0.27
CA LEU A 97 2.44 -5.23 0.36
C LEU A 97 2.23 -4.80 1.82
N GLN A 98 1.09 -4.19 2.14
CA GLN A 98 0.78 -3.69 3.49
C GLN A 98 0.96 -4.73 4.62
N PRO A 99 0.60 -6.03 4.46
CA PRO A 99 0.81 -7.02 5.51
C PRO A 99 2.29 -7.19 5.89
N TYR A 100 3.19 -7.15 4.92
CA TYR A 100 4.64 -7.26 5.13
C TYR A 100 5.20 -5.98 5.75
N ILE A 101 4.68 -4.82 5.38
CA ILE A 101 5.03 -3.53 6.01
C ILE A 101 4.64 -3.55 7.49
N ASP A 102 3.39 -3.93 7.80
CA ASP A 102 2.89 -3.99 9.17
C ASP A 102 3.71 -4.98 10.04
N GLU A 103 4.12 -6.12 9.47
CA GLU A 103 5.00 -7.09 10.12
C GLU A 103 6.37 -6.49 10.46
N ILE A 104 7.03 -5.84 9.50
CA ILE A 104 8.37 -5.26 9.70
C ILE A 104 8.33 -4.10 10.69
N ILE A 105 7.29 -3.27 10.66
CA ILE A 105 7.11 -2.19 11.65
C ILE A 105 7.01 -2.79 13.05
N ARG A 106 6.25 -3.87 13.23
CA ARG A 106 6.12 -4.56 14.51
C ARG A 106 7.45 -5.17 14.97
N GLU A 107 8.19 -5.84 14.09
CA GLU A 107 9.53 -6.38 14.40
C GLU A 107 10.50 -5.27 14.84
N ASN A 108 10.50 -4.13 14.15
CA ASN A 108 11.38 -3.01 14.47
C ASN A 108 11.00 -2.36 15.81
N ALA A 109 9.71 -2.26 16.11
CA ALA A 109 9.23 -1.76 17.40
C ALA A 109 9.63 -2.71 18.53
N GLU A 110 9.43 -4.02 18.36
CA GLU A 110 9.85 -5.03 19.34
C GLU A 110 11.36 -5.00 19.57
N ARG A 111 12.17 -4.91 18.51
CA ARG A 111 13.63 -4.77 18.63
C ARG A 111 14.00 -3.52 19.45
N ALA A 112 13.38 -2.38 19.14
CA ALA A 112 13.66 -1.14 19.87
C ALA A 112 13.27 -1.23 21.36
N GLU A 113 12.14 -1.88 21.68
CA GLU A 113 11.72 -2.14 23.05
C GLU A 113 12.74 -3.03 23.78
N LEU A 114 13.15 -4.15 23.17
CA LEU A 114 14.14 -5.07 23.72
C LEU A 114 15.51 -4.42 23.94
N ASP A 115 15.98 -3.64 22.97
CA ASP A 115 17.26 -2.93 23.04
C ASP A 115 17.25 -1.86 24.17
N SER A 116 16.06 -1.35 24.53
CA SER A 116 15.89 -0.36 25.61
C SER A 116 15.69 -0.96 27.01
N LEU A 117 15.62 -2.29 27.13
CA LEU A 117 15.39 -2.95 28.42
C LEU A 117 16.58 -2.75 29.38
N VAL A 118 16.32 -2.12 30.52
CA VAL A 118 17.26 -2.03 31.64
C VAL A 118 16.88 -3.06 32.70
N ARG A 119 17.86 -3.77 33.26
CA ARG A 119 17.62 -4.74 34.33
C ARG A 119 17.01 -4.04 35.55
N ALA A 120 15.85 -4.54 36.01
CA ALA A 120 15.24 -4.08 37.25
C ALA A 120 16.23 -4.32 38.42
N LYS A 121 16.44 -3.28 39.23
CA LYS A 121 17.35 -3.31 40.38
C LYS A 121 16.73 -4.06 41.55
#